data_AF-A0AAV2YFB2-F1
#
_entry.id   AF-A0AAV2YFB2-F1
#
_cell.length_a   1.000
_cell.length_b   1.000
_cell.length_c   1.000
_cell.angle_alpha   90.00
_cell.angle_beta   90.00
_cell.angle_gamma   90.00
#
_symmetry.space_group_name_H-M   'P 1'
#
loop_
_entity.id
_entity.type
_entity.pdbx_description
1 polymer ?
#
loop_
_entity_poly.entity_id
_entity_poly.type
_entity_poly.pdbx_seq_one_letter_code
_entity_poly.pdbx_strand_id
1 'polypeptide(L)'
;MKIPAGLTWRSQPADVAWMKPFKDALRREWVQDLREQLVQHGGQPGTFHMAAPTRPTITAWIVAGWQAVSEETIKHGFDKCGYSHREPADADPSDADDDDTSLDSSTEVVEVLERVTAIHQSDYVDEEMDILDNMF
;
A
#
# COMPACT_ATOMS: atom_id res chain seq x y z
N MET A 1 -19.18 -10.42 -23.07
CA MET A 1 -19.70 -9.04 -22.97
C MET A 1 -18.50 -8.14 -22.68
N LYS A 2 -18.25 -7.10 -23.49
CA LYS A 2 -17.08 -6.21 -23.33
C LYS A 2 -17.52 -4.99 -22.51
N ILE A 3 -16.87 -4.71 -21.39
CA ILE A 3 -17.16 -3.50 -20.60
C ILE A 3 -16.69 -2.29 -21.44
N PRO A 4 -17.53 -1.28 -21.69
CA PRO A 4 -17.12 -0.11 -22.45
C PRO A 4 -16.01 0.67 -21.73
N ALA A 5 -15.09 1.27 -22.48
CA ALA A 5 -14.04 2.13 -21.93
C ALA A 5 -14.65 3.29 -21.13
N GLY A 6 -14.09 3.61 -19.96
CA GLY A 6 -14.59 4.65 -19.04
C GLY A 6 -15.68 4.17 -18.06
N LEU A 7 -16.18 2.94 -18.19
CA LEU A 7 -17.19 2.35 -17.29
C LEU A 7 -16.64 1.23 -16.40
N THR A 8 -15.32 0.99 -16.43
CA THR A 8 -14.66 -0.05 -15.63
C THR A 8 -14.94 0.10 -14.14
N TRP A 9 -15.01 1.33 -13.63
CA TRP A 9 -15.28 1.62 -12.22
C TRP A 9 -16.64 1.09 -11.75
N ARG A 10 -17.67 1.11 -12.61
CA ARG A 10 -19.00 0.54 -12.29
C ARG A 10 -18.96 -0.97 -12.11
N SER A 11 -17.95 -1.65 -12.64
CA SER A 11 -17.83 -3.10 -12.57
C SER A 11 -16.89 -3.58 -11.46
N GLN A 12 -16.30 -2.68 -10.67
CA GLN A 12 -15.29 -3.02 -9.64
C GLN A 12 -15.63 -2.40 -8.26
N PRO A 13 -16.72 -2.82 -7.59
CA PRO A 13 -17.07 -2.34 -6.24
C PRO A 13 -15.93 -2.41 -5.23
N ALA A 14 -15.08 -3.43 -5.38
CA ALA A 14 -13.92 -3.64 -4.53
C ALA A 14 -12.94 -2.48 -4.60
N ASP A 15 -12.53 -2.10 -5.81
CA ASP A 15 -11.59 -1.01 -6.02
C ASP A 15 -12.17 0.35 -5.63
N VAL A 16 -13.50 0.50 -5.74
CA VAL A 16 -14.22 1.73 -5.36
C VAL A 16 -14.29 1.93 -3.85
N ALA A 17 -14.38 0.87 -3.05
CA ALA A 17 -14.67 1.03 -1.61
C ALA A 17 -13.67 0.38 -0.66
N TRP A 18 -13.38 -0.92 -0.77
CA TRP A 18 -12.61 -1.60 0.27
C TRP A 18 -11.15 -1.89 -0.08
N MET A 19 -10.76 -1.89 -1.35
CA MET A 19 -9.37 -2.18 -1.72
C MET A 19 -8.39 -1.09 -1.29
N LYS A 20 -8.78 0.19 -1.35
CA LYS A 20 -7.97 1.31 -0.83
C LYS A 20 -7.70 1.15 0.68
N PRO A 21 -8.73 1.13 1.56
CA PRO A 21 -8.49 0.98 3.00
C PRO A 21 -7.81 -0.35 3.37
N PHE A 22 -8.07 -1.43 2.62
CA PHE A 22 -7.38 -2.71 2.81
C PHE A 22 -5.88 -2.61 2.47
N LYS A 23 -5.51 -2.03 1.33
CA LYS A 23 -4.11 -1.80 0.95
C LYS A 23 -3.42 -0.84 1.92
N ASP A 24 -4.12 0.19 2.40
CA ASP A 24 -3.58 1.13 3.37
C ASP A 24 -3.28 0.44 4.70
N ALA A 25 -4.13 -0.49 5.14
CA ALA A 25 -3.86 -1.30 6.32
C ALA A 25 -2.57 -2.13 6.17
N LEU A 26 -2.40 -2.84 5.05
CA LEU A 26 -1.18 -3.60 4.78
C LEU A 26 0.06 -2.70 4.72
N ARG A 27 -0.08 -1.51 4.14
CA ARG A 27 1.01 -0.54 4.06
C ARG A 27 1.42 -0.04 5.43
N ARG A 28 0.46 0.21 6.33
CA ARG A 28 0.75 0.59 7.72
C ARG A 28 1.53 -0.49 8.46
N GLU A 29 1.11 -1.75 8.35
CA GLU A 29 1.82 -2.89 8.96
C GLU A 29 3.25 -3.01 8.42
N TRP A 30 3.43 -2.89 7.10
CA TRP A 30 4.75 -2.90 6.49
C TRP A 30 5.65 -1.76 6.99
N VAL A 31 5.12 -0.54 7.04
CA VAL A 31 5.86 0.62 7.54
C VAL A 31 6.23 0.44 9.01
N GLN A 32 5.35 -0.15 9.81
CA GLN A 32 5.61 -0.44 11.21
C GLN A 32 6.75 -1.47 11.37
N ASP A 33 6.72 -2.55 10.59
CA ASP A 33 7.78 -3.56 10.55
C ASP A 33 9.14 -2.94 10.18
N LEU A 34 9.17 -2.05 9.18
CA LEU A 34 10.38 -1.31 8.82
C LEU A 34 10.89 -0.40 9.95
N ARG A 35 10.00 0.32 10.62
CA ARG A 35 10.35 1.16 11.77
C ARG A 35 10.96 0.31 12.89
N GLU A 36 10.39 -0.87 13.16
CA GLU A 36 10.92 -1.79 14.17
C GLU A 36 12.30 -2.34 13.79
N GLN A 37 12.50 -2.71 12.53
CA GLN A 37 13.82 -3.13 12.02
C GLN A 37 14.85 -2.01 12.17
N LEU A 38 14.47 -0.76 11.91
CA LEU A 38 15.36 0.40 12.03
C LEU A 38 15.75 0.68 13.47
N VAL A 39 14.79 0.57 14.40
CA VAL A 39 15.05 0.69 15.85
C VAL A 39 15.97 -0.42 16.35
N GLN A 40 15.78 -1.66 15.86
CA GLN A 40 16.65 -2.79 16.20
C GLN A 40 18.07 -2.62 15.64
N HIS A 41 18.20 -2.01 14.46
CA HIS A 41 19.51 -1.68 13.89
C HIS A 41 20.20 -0.59 14.71
N GLY A 42 19.51 0.51 15.05
CA GLY A 42 19.79 1.42 16.18
C GLY A 42 21.25 1.66 16.61
N GLY A 43 22.20 1.75 15.67
CA GLY A 43 23.63 1.97 15.95
C GLY A 43 24.53 0.74 15.94
N GLN A 44 24.04 -0.42 15.49
CA GLN A 44 24.86 -1.57 15.16
C GLN A 44 25.85 -1.18 14.05
N PRO A 45 27.14 -1.56 14.17
CA PRO A 45 28.10 -1.32 13.11
C PRO A 45 27.71 -2.09 11.84
N GLY A 46 27.72 -1.41 10.69
CA GLY A 46 27.41 -1.98 9.38
C GLY A 46 26.13 -1.45 8.75
N THR A 47 25.95 -1.76 7.48
CA THR A 47 24.83 -1.31 6.65
C THR A 47 23.51 -1.88 7.12
N PHE A 48 22.47 -1.04 7.13
CA PHE A 48 21.12 -1.51 7.32
C PHE A 48 20.69 -2.36 6.11
N HIS A 49 20.30 -3.61 6.36
CA HIS A 49 19.68 -4.47 5.37
C HIS A 49 18.23 -4.73 5.76
N MET A 50 17.32 -4.32 4.88
CA MET A 50 15.89 -4.54 5.05
C MET A 50 15.57 -6.02 4.95
N ALA A 51 14.98 -6.58 6.00
CA ALA A 51 14.48 -7.94 6.03
C ALA A 51 13.04 -7.98 5.52
N ALA A 52 12.72 -8.97 4.69
CA ALA A 52 11.35 -9.22 4.27
C ALA A 52 10.56 -9.90 5.41
N PRO A 53 9.28 -9.56 5.64
CA PRO A 53 8.47 -10.20 6.66
C PRO A 53 8.20 -11.66 6.29
N THR A 54 8.00 -12.50 7.30
CA THR A 54 7.71 -13.91 7.06
C THR A 54 6.31 -14.12 6.48
N ARG A 55 6.08 -15.24 5.79
CA ARG A 55 4.74 -15.59 5.27
C ARG A 55 3.65 -15.62 6.36
N PRO A 56 3.89 -16.18 7.57
CA PRO A 56 2.93 -16.08 8.66
C PRO A 56 2.62 -14.63 9.06
N THR A 57 3.63 -13.77 9.13
CA THR A 57 3.47 -12.33 9.44
C THR A 57 2.57 -11.66 8.42
N ILE A 58 2.86 -11.82 7.12
CA ILE A 58 2.05 -11.24 6.04
C ILE A 58 0.61 -11.78 6.08
N THR A 59 0.43 -13.08 6.38
CA THR A 59 -0.89 -13.68 6.50
C THR A 59 -1.69 -13.07 7.65
N ALA A 60 -1.04 -12.81 8.79
CA ALA A 60 -1.68 -12.13 9.91
C ALA A 60 -2.13 -10.71 9.54
N TRP A 61 -1.29 -9.94 8.82
CA TRP A 61 -1.65 -8.61 8.31
C TRP A 61 -2.82 -8.64 7.34
N ILE A 62 -2.87 -9.62 6.43
CA ILE A 62 -4.00 -9.81 5.50
C ILE A 62 -5.28 -10.08 6.28
N VAL A 63 -5.25 -10.98 7.26
CA VAL A 63 -6.43 -11.29 8.08
C VAL A 63 -6.87 -10.06 8.86
N ALA A 64 -5.96 -9.37 9.54
CA ALA A 64 -6.27 -8.16 10.31
C ALA A 64 -6.81 -7.03 9.43
N GLY A 65 -6.16 -6.77 8.30
CA GLY A 65 -6.57 -5.76 7.33
C GLY A 65 -7.95 -6.04 6.75
N TRP A 66 -8.28 -7.31 6.50
CA TRP A 66 -9.62 -7.70 6.02
C TRP A 66 -10.68 -7.52 7.11
N GLN A 67 -10.40 -7.93 8.34
CA GLN A 67 -11.33 -7.75 9.47
C GLN A 67 -11.58 -6.27 9.81
N ALA A 68 -10.66 -5.37 9.45
CA ALA A 68 -10.83 -3.94 9.60
C ALA A 68 -11.76 -3.30 8.55
N VAL A 69 -12.07 -4.01 7.45
CA VAL A 69 -13.04 -3.54 6.45
C VAL A 69 -14.46 -3.74 7.00
N SER A 70 -15.21 -2.66 7.17
CA SER A 70 -16.59 -2.74 7.66
C SER A 70 -17.55 -3.23 6.59
N GLU A 71 -18.65 -3.87 7.02
CA GLU A 71 -19.73 -4.27 6.12
C GLU A 71 -20.34 -3.05 5.39
N GLU A 72 -20.40 -1.89 6.06
CA GLU A 72 -20.85 -0.63 5.47
C GLU A 72 -19.94 -0.19 4.31
N THR A 73 -18.62 -0.35 4.44
CA THR A 73 -17.67 -0.06 3.36
C THR A 73 -17.96 -0.94 2.14
N ILE A 74 -18.25 -2.22 2.36
CA ILE A 74 -18.60 -3.15 1.27
C ILE A 74 -19.89 -2.72 0.59
N LYS A 75 -20.95 -2.46 1.37
CA LYS A 75 -22.26 -2.00 0.85
C LYS A 75 -22.11 -0.72 0.03
N HIS A 76 -21.40 0.27 0.56
CA HIS A 76 -21.17 1.54 -0.11
C HIS A 76 -20.44 1.38 -1.45
N GLY A 77 -19.52 0.41 -1.57
CA GLY A 77 -18.89 0.08 -2.86
C GLY A 77 -19.88 -0.39 -3.92
N PHE A 78 -20.83 -1.25 -3.54
CA PHE A 78 -21.89 -1.67 -4.44
C PHE A 78 -22.83 -0.53 -4.81
N ASP A 79 -23.18 0.31 -3.83
CA ASP A 79 -24.06 1.46 -4.03
C ASP A 79 -23.45 2.47 -5.00
N LYS A 80 -22.16 2.83 -4.80
CA LYS A 80 -21.44 3.73 -5.71
C LYS A 80 -21.38 3.20 -7.13
N CYS A 81 -21.16 1.89 -7.30
CA CYS A 81 -21.18 1.26 -8.62
C CYS A 81 -22.57 1.17 -9.27
N GLY A 82 -23.64 1.57 -8.57
CA GLY A 82 -25.01 1.58 -9.07
C GLY A 82 -25.71 0.24 -8.95
N TYR A 83 -25.25 -0.63 -8.05
CA TYR A 83 -25.88 -1.93 -7.76
C TYR A 83 -26.95 -1.84 -6.67
N SER A 84 -27.12 -0.69 -6.03
CA SER A 84 -28.27 -0.41 -5.16
C SER A 84 -29.57 -0.42 -5.96
N HIS A 85 -30.62 -1.00 -5.38
CA HIS A 85 -31.96 -0.95 -5.95
C HIS A 85 -32.47 0.50 -5.92
N ARG A 86 -32.29 1.22 -7.03
CA ARG A 86 -32.79 2.58 -7.22
C ARG A 86 -34.17 2.51 -7.86
N GLU A 87 -35.22 2.78 -7.09
CA GLU A 87 -36.51 3.17 -7.67
C GLU A 87 -36.28 4.42 -8.57
N PRO A 88 -36.83 4.45 -9.80
CA PRO A 88 -36.31 5.27 -10.90
C PRO A 88 -36.57 6.80 -10.82
N ALA A 89 -36.64 7.42 -9.65
CA ALA A 89 -37.07 8.83 -9.52
C ALA A 89 -35.95 9.88 -9.37
N ASP A 90 -34.84 9.63 -8.65
CA ASP A 90 -34.08 10.76 -8.08
C ASP A 90 -32.58 10.82 -8.44
N ALA A 91 -32.19 10.75 -9.71
CA ALA A 91 -30.79 10.94 -10.14
C ALA A 91 -30.30 12.40 -10.02
N ASP A 92 -29.77 12.77 -8.85
CA ASP A 92 -29.02 14.02 -8.63
C ASP A 92 -27.56 13.91 -9.15
N PRO A 93 -26.99 14.91 -9.86
CA PRO A 93 -25.67 14.82 -10.50
C PRO A 93 -24.48 15.23 -9.60
N SER A 94 -24.64 15.37 -8.28
CA SER A 94 -23.68 16.10 -7.43
C SER A 94 -22.54 15.29 -6.80
N ASP A 95 -22.47 13.96 -6.98
CA ASP A 95 -21.42 13.11 -6.36
C ASP A 95 -20.06 13.14 -7.11
N ALA A 96 -19.56 14.34 -7.41
CA ALA A 96 -18.19 14.54 -7.89
C ALA A 96 -17.25 14.82 -6.71
N ASP A 97 -16.28 13.93 -6.55
CA ASP A 97 -14.93 14.14 -6.01
C ASP A 97 -14.81 14.78 -4.61
N ASP A 98 -14.66 13.92 -3.61
CA ASP A 98 -13.90 14.23 -2.40
C ASP A 98 -12.87 13.11 -2.16
N ASP A 99 -11.76 13.17 -2.88
CA ASP A 99 -10.55 12.38 -2.63
C ASP A 99 -9.65 13.18 -1.68
N ASP A 100 -9.95 13.14 -0.38
CA ASP A 100 -9.04 13.63 0.64
C ASP A 100 -7.89 12.61 0.81
N THR A 101 -6.81 12.86 0.09
CA THR A 101 -5.57 12.07 0.15
C THR A 101 -4.76 12.41 1.40
N SER A 102 -5.07 11.78 2.53
CA SER A 102 -4.15 11.74 3.67
C SER A 102 -3.00 10.75 3.39
N LEU A 103 -1.90 11.24 2.82
CA LEU A 103 -0.66 10.49 2.52
C LEU A 103 0.52 10.83 3.45
N ASP A 104 0.28 11.57 4.53
CA ASP A 104 1.33 12.25 5.30
C ASP A 104 2.31 11.30 6.02
N SER A 105 1.85 10.13 6.51
CA SER A 105 2.71 9.25 7.34
C SER A 105 3.68 8.34 6.55
N SER A 106 3.45 8.10 5.25
CA SER A 106 4.35 7.25 4.45
C SER A 106 5.59 8.00 3.97
N THR A 107 5.51 9.32 3.79
CA THR A 107 6.61 10.15 3.27
C THR A 107 7.77 10.22 4.25
N GLU A 108 7.49 10.33 5.55
CA GLU A 108 8.50 10.37 6.62
C GLU A 108 9.46 9.17 6.59
N VAL A 109 8.94 7.96 6.36
CA VAL A 109 9.77 6.73 6.38
C VAL A 109 10.70 6.65 5.18
N VAL A 110 10.28 7.20 4.03
CA VAL A 110 11.13 7.28 2.83
C VAL A 110 12.33 8.19 3.08
N GLU A 111 12.10 9.36 3.68
CA GLU A 111 13.19 10.30 4.01
C GLU A 111 14.22 9.72 4.98
N VAL A 112 13.79 8.91 5.95
CA VAL A 112 14.69 8.26 6.91
C VAL A 112 15.55 7.19 6.23
N LEU A 113 14.97 6.40 5.32
CA LEU A 113 15.71 5.39 4.57
C LEU A 113 16.78 6.02 3.66
N GLU A 114 16.48 7.13 3.00
CA GLU A 114 17.45 7.88 2.19
C GLU A 114 18.64 8.40 3.00
N ARG A 115 18.43 8.79 4.26
CA ARG A 115 19.51 9.22 5.15
C ARG A 115 20.42 8.07 5.56
N VAL A 116 19.86 6.88 5.82
CA VAL A 116 20.64 5.70 6.22
C VAL A 116 21.47 5.18 5.05
N THR A 117 20.95 5.23 3.82
CA THR A 117 21.71 4.83 2.62
C THR A 117 22.80 5.84 2.26
N ALA A 118 22.58 7.14 2.47
CA ALA A 118 23.60 8.18 2.24
C ALA A 118 24.83 8.03 3.15
N ILE A 119 24.66 7.58 4.39
CA ILE A 119 25.79 7.28 5.30
C ILE A 119 26.65 6.15 4.72
N HIS A 120 26.03 5.18 4.04
CA HIS A 120 26.76 4.02 3.51
C HIS A 120 27.58 4.34 2.24
N GLN A 121 27.15 5.29 1.41
CA GLN A 121 27.90 5.71 0.22
C GLN A 121 29.20 6.45 0.55
N SER A 122 29.36 6.95 1.78
CA SER A 122 30.59 7.61 2.25
C SER A 122 31.75 6.63 2.52
N ASP A 123 31.48 5.33 2.63
CA ASP A 123 32.45 4.32 3.10
C ASP A 123 32.89 3.31 2.01
N TYR A 124 32.48 3.50 0.75
CA TYR A 124 32.91 2.63 -0.35
C TYR A 124 34.17 3.16 -1.05
N VAL A 125 35.29 2.46 -0.85
CA VAL A 125 36.47 2.54 -1.71
C VAL A 125 36.27 1.52 -2.83
N ASP A 126 36.38 1.95 -4.08
CA ASP A 126 36.25 1.13 -5.30
C ASP A 126 37.15 -0.12 -5.23
N GLU A 127 36.55 -1.31 -5.18
CA GLU A 127 37.14 -2.52 -5.72
C GLU A 127 36.10 -3.25 -6.59
N GLU A 128 36.51 -3.55 -7.81
CA GLU A 128 35.70 -3.85 -8.98
C GLU A 128 34.72 -5.03 -8.82
N MET A 129 33.53 -4.79 -9.39
CA MET A 129 32.45 -5.75 -9.58
C MET A 129 32.71 -6.55 -10.85
N ASP A 130 33.25 -7.77 -10.70
CA ASP A 130 33.58 -8.62 -11.85
C ASP A 130 33.09 -10.05 -11.69
N ILE A 131 31.80 -10.25 -11.36
CA ILE A 131 31.17 -11.58 -11.42
C ILE A 131 29.67 -11.45 -11.72
N LEU A 132 29.26 -11.03 -12.93
CA LEU A 132 27.92 -11.38 -13.48
C LEU A 132 27.91 -11.29 -15.02
N ASP A 133 28.85 -11.96 -15.69
CA ASP A 133 28.77 -12.18 -17.15
C ASP A 133 28.77 -13.67 -17.53
N ASN A 134 28.19 -14.53 -16.68
CA ASN A 134 27.97 -15.92 -17.06
C ASN A 134 26.79 -16.58 -16.32
N MET A 135 25.56 -16.24 -16.73
CA MET A 135 24.41 -17.16 -16.84
C MET A 135 23.15 -16.35 -17.21
N PHE A 136 22.94 -16.09 -18.49
CA PHE A 136 21.75 -16.48 -19.26
C PHE A 136 21.97 -16.14 -20.74
#